data_AF-A0A7G7VIJ0-F1
#
_entry.id   AF-A0A7G7VIJ0-F1
#
_cell.length_a   1.000
_cell.length_b   1.000
_cell.length_c   1.000
_cell.angle_alpha   90.00
_cell.angle_beta   90.00
_cell.angle_gamma   90.00
#
_symmetry.space_group_name_H-M   'P 1'
#
loop_
_entity.id
_entity.type
_entity.pdbx_description
1 polymer ?
#
loop_
_entity_poly.entity_id
_entity_poly.type
_entity_poly.pdbx_seq_one_letter_code
_entity_poly.pdbx_strand_id
1 'polypeptide(L)'
;MPMFKKSLLILLVLALAVLGGTMYGYYREQQTIALDPAVIEQAEAKRTVTVYVCGEVKKPGLVTLTEGQRVADAVNAVGGVIETADIDHINMAALLEDGMQVRVPLRIGGAEERSKSAGTGKNAEGQINLNTATEKELQELPGIGPAMSARIIEYREEHGDFQNIEDVKQVRGIGNAKFEKLKDKVTI
;
A
#
# COMPACT_ATOMS: atom_id res chain seq x y z
N MET A 1 -11.51 -91.06 44.53
CA MET A 1 -10.61 -89.89 44.71
C MET A 1 -10.97 -88.75 43.74
N PRO A 2 -11.99 -87.91 44.01
CA PRO A 2 -12.36 -86.79 43.14
C PRO A 2 -11.80 -85.41 43.58
N MET A 3 -11.17 -85.30 44.76
CA MET A 3 -10.71 -84.01 45.31
C MET A 3 -9.49 -83.42 44.56
N PHE A 4 -8.57 -84.27 44.08
CA PHE A 4 -7.38 -83.81 43.34
C PHE A 4 -7.73 -83.13 42.00
N LYS A 5 -8.76 -83.60 41.29
CA LYS A 5 -9.15 -83.02 39.99
C LYS A 5 -9.73 -81.61 40.13
N LYS A 6 -10.49 -81.35 41.21
CA LYS A 6 -11.05 -80.02 41.51
C LYS A 6 -9.96 -79.04 41.94
N SER A 7 -9.02 -79.49 42.76
CA SER A 7 -7.85 -78.69 43.16
C SER A 7 -6.94 -78.37 41.97
N LEU A 8 -6.74 -79.33 41.05
CA LEU A 8 -5.96 -79.12 39.82
C LEU A 8 -6.63 -78.10 38.87
N LEU A 9 -7.96 -78.11 38.75
CA LEU A 9 -8.71 -77.12 37.97
C LEU A 9 -8.59 -75.70 38.54
N ILE A 10 -8.65 -75.56 39.87
CA ILE A 10 -8.49 -74.26 40.54
C ILE A 10 -7.06 -73.72 40.33
N LEU A 11 -6.05 -74.59 40.40
CA LEU A 11 -4.65 -74.24 40.14
C LEU A 11 -4.42 -73.78 38.69
N LEU A 12 -5.09 -74.43 37.73
CA LEU A 12 -4.99 -74.08 36.32
C LEU A 12 -5.64 -72.72 36.02
N VAL A 13 -6.79 -72.41 36.61
CA VAL A 13 -7.45 -71.11 36.47
C VAL A 13 -6.62 -70.00 37.11
N LEU A 14 -6.02 -70.25 38.28
CA LEU A 14 -5.09 -69.30 38.91
C LEU A 14 -3.85 -69.07 38.04
N ALA A 15 -3.28 -70.12 37.46
CA ALA A 15 -2.13 -69.99 36.56
C ALA A 15 -2.48 -69.17 35.30
N LEU A 16 -3.67 -69.37 34.71
CA LEU A 16 -4.14 -68.58 33.57
C LEU A 16 -4.44 -67.12 33.93
N ALA A 17 -4.97 -66.86 35.14
CA ALA A 17 -5.20 -65.49 35.60
C ALA A 17 -3.88 -64.74 35.84
N VAL A 18 -2.86 -65.43 36.38
CA VAL A 18 -1.51 -64.88 36.53
C VAL A 18 -0.87 -64.63 35.17
N LEU A 19 -0.92 -65.60 34.25
CA LEU A 19 -0.41 -65.46 32.87
C LEU A 19 -1.14 -64.35 32.09
N GLY A 20 -2.46 -64.25 32.25
CA GLY A 20 -3.27 -63.20 31.65
C GLY A 20 -2.94 -61.83 32.25
N GLY A 21 -2.72 -61.75 33.56
CA GLY A 21 -2.34 -60.52 34.25
C GLY A 21 -0.92 -60.06 33.88
N THR A 22 0.05 -60.97 33.80
CA THR A 22 1.42 -60.65 33.37
C THR A 22 1.45 -60.30 31.90
N MET A 23 0.72 -61.01 31.03
CA MET A 23 0.61 -60.68 29.62
C MET A 23 -0.10 -59.35 29.39
N TYR A 24 -1.20 -59.08 30.10
CA TYR A 24 -1.91 -57.80 30.03
C TYR A 24 -1.06 -56.63 30.54
N GLY A 25 -0.29 -56.84 31.62
CA GLY A 25 0.70 -55.88 32.09
C GLY A 25 1.77 -55.56 31.03
N TYR A 26 2.30 -56.60 30.39
CA TYR A 26 3.30 -56.48 29.32
C TYR A 26 2.76 -55.75 28.08
N TYR A 27 1.49 -56.00 27.71
CA TYR A 27 0.81 -55.28 26.63
C TYR A 27 0.56 -53.80 26.97
N ARG A 28 0.34 -53.46 28.25
CA ARG A 28 0.08 -52.08 28.69
C ARG A 28 1.34 -51.20 28.60
N GLU A 29 2.52 -51.81 28.70
CA GLU A 29 3.82 -51.10 28.66
C GLU A 29 4.22 -50.65 27.25
N GLN A 30 3.70 -51.29 26.19
CA GLN A 30 3.90 -50.83 24.81
C GLN A 30 3.06 -49.61 24.41
N GLN A 31 2.09 -49.20 25.24
CA GLN A 31 1.19 -48.08 24.93
C GLN A 31 1.55 -46.77 25.66
N THR A 32 2.64 -46.74 26.41
CA THR A 32 3.28 -45.48 26.77
C THR A 32 4.25 -45.10 25.67
N ILE A 33 3.73 -44.40 24.65
CA ILE A 33 4.56 -43.57 23.79
C ILE A 33 5.25 -42.60 24.74
N ALA A 34 6.51 -42.87 25.07
CA ALA A 34 7.38 -41.85 25.62
C ALA A 34 7.39 -40.73 24.57
N LEU A 35 6.72 -39.62 24.88
CA LEU A 35 6.96 -38.37 24.19
C LEU A 35 8.41 -38.03 24.53
N ASP A 36 9.34 -38.52 23.71
CA ASP A 36 10.72 -38.05 23.72
C ASP A 36 10.64 -36.53 23.60
N PRO A 37 11.03 -35.75 24.63
CA PRO A 37 11.01 -34.29 24.53
C PRO A 37 11.98 -33.78 23.45
N ALA A 38 12.84 -34.65 22.91
CA ALA A 38 13.75 -34.38 21.80
C ALA A 38 13.08 -34.37 20.41
N VAL A 39 11.82 -34.80 20.26
CA VAL A 39 11.10 -34.74 18.97
C VAL A 39 10.32 -33.44 18.76
N ILE A 40 10.24 -32.56 19.77
CA ILE A 40 9.70 -31.19 19.59
C ILE A 40 10.71 -30.30 18.84
N GLU A 41 11.95 -30.75 18.65
CA GLU A 41 12.90 -30.14 17.71
C GLU A 41 12.65 -30.62 16.27
N GLN A 42 11.37 -30.83 15.91
CA GLN A 42 10.99 -30.68 14.51
C GLN A 42 11.31 -29.24 14.16
N ALA A 43 12.40 -29.07 13.42
CA ALA A 43 12.68 -27.87 12.65
C ALA A 43 11.36 -27.31 12.15
N GLU A 44 10.90 -26.20 12.74
CA GLU A 44 9.90 -25.34 12.14
C GLU A 44 10.50 -24.98 10.78
N ALA A 45 10.17 -25.76 9.76
CA ALA A 45 10.51 -25.46 8.40
C ALA A 45 9.87 -24.10 8.17
N LYS A 46 10.69 -23.04 8.22
CA LYS A 46 10.28 -21.66 8.02
C LYS A 46 9.48 -21.65 6.74
N ARG A 47 8.15 -21.62 6.88
CA ARG A 47 7.24 -21.59 5.75
C ARG A 47 7.59 -20.33 4.98
N THR A 48 7.64 -20.45 3.66
CA THR A 48 8.00 -19.32 2.80
C THR A 48 6.81 -18.91 1.97
N VAL A 49 6.71 -17.63 1.70
CA VAL A 49 5.71 -17.01 0.84
C VAL A 49 6.41 -16.37 -0.35
N THR A 50 5.87 -16.60 -1.53
CA THR A 50 6.38 -16.02 -2.78
C THR A 50 5.42 -14.95 -3.26
N VAL A 51 5.94 -13.73 -3.40
CA VAL A 51 5.16 -12.56 -3.79
C VAL A 51 5.77 -11.86 -4.99
N TYR A 52 4.93 -11.21 -5.79
CA TYR A 52 5.37 -10.41 -6.93
C TYR A 52 5.35 -8.92 -6.58
N VAL A 53 6.50 -8.27 -6.60
CA VAL A 53 6.63 -6.83 -6.30
C VAL A 53 6.83 -6.05 -7.61
N CYS A 54 5.99 -5.06 -7.85
CA CYS A 54 5.98 -4.26 -9.07
C CYS A 54 5.67 -2.78 -8.81
N GLY A 55 5.88 -1.93 -9.83
CA GLY A 55 5.68 -0.48 -9.73
C GLY A 55 6.98 0.27 -9.43
N GLU A 56 6.90 1.29 -8.58
CA GLU A 56 8.02 2.18 -8.26
C GLU A 56 9.00 1.56 -7.25
N VAL A 57 9.69 0.51 -7.68
CA VAL A 57 10.75 -0.18 -6.93
C VAL A 57 11.99 -0.33 -7.79
N LYS A 58 13.18 -0.44 -7.18
CA LYS A 58 14.43 -0.50 -7.96
C LYS A 58 14.52 -1.71 -8.87
N LYS A 59 14.09 -2.88 -8.40
CA LYS A 59 14.17 -4.15 -9.15
C LYS A 59 12.87 -4.95 -9.05
N PRO A 60 11.84 -4.62 -9.84
CA PRO A 60 10.59 -5.38 -9.89
C PRO A 60 10.84 -6.87 -10.14
N GLY A 61 10.08 -7.74 -9.49
CA GLY A 61 10.28 -9.18 -9.63
C GLY A 61 9.58 -10.02 -8.57
N LEU A 62 9.81 -11.32 -8.67
CA LEU A 62 9.35 -12.31 -7.71
C LEU A 62 10.33 -12.39 -6.54
N VAL A 63 9.81 -12.40 -5.31
CA VAL A 63 10.61 -12.53 -4.10
C VAL A 63 10.03 -13.61 -3.20
N THR A 64 10.89 -14.48 -2.68
CA THR A 64 10.52 -15.48 -1.68
C THR A 64 10.99 -15.02 -0.30
N LEU A 65 10.05 -14.96 0.63
CA LEU A 65 10.20 -14.43 1.99
C LEU A 65 9.73 -15.46 3.01
N THR A 66 10.06 -15.27 4.28
CA THR A 66 9.52 -16.10 5.35
C THR A 66 8.06 -15.71 5.64
N GLU A 67 7.23 -16.67 5.98
CA GLU A 67 5.84 -16.45 6.41
C GLU A 67 5.82 -15.52 7.63
N GLY A 68 4.85 -14.59 7.65
CA GLY A 68 4.73 -13.55 8.69
C GLY A 68 5.47 -12.25 8.40
N GLN A 69 6.24 -12.16 7.30
CA GLN A 69 6.82 -10.91 6.83
C GLN A 69 5.76 -9.96 6.24
N ARG A 70 6.08 -8.66 6.24
CA ARG A 70 5.18 -7.59 5.80
C ARG A 70 5.55 -7.06 4.42
N VAL A 71 4.65 -6.28 3.83
CA VAL A 71 4.85 -5.58 2.54
C VAL A 71 6.16 -4.78 2.52
N ALA A 72 6.52 -4.12 3.63
CA ALA A 72 7.81 -3.42 3.75
C ALA A 72 9.02 -4.33 3.49
N ASP A 73 8.99 -5.57 3.98
CA ASP A 73 10.08 -6.53 3.82
C ASP A 73 10.22 -6.96 2.35
N ALA A 74 9.11 -7.16 1.65
CA ALA A 74 9.09 -7.44 0.22
C ALA A 74 9.64 -6.29 -0.62
N VAL A 75 9.23 -5.06 -0.31
CA VAL A 75 9.74 -3.87 -0.98
C VAL A 75 11.23 -3.68 -0.72
N ASN A 76 11.71 -3.95 0.49
CA ASN A 76 13.14 -3.90 0.82
C ASN A 76 13.94 -4.99 0.09
N ALA A 77 13.38 -6.19 -0.04
CA ALA A 77 14.03 -7.30 -0.74
C ALA A 77 14.25 -7.02 -2.24
N VAL A 78 13.39 -6.21 -2.88
CA VAL A 78 13.60 -5.72 -4.27
C VAL A 78 14.49 -4.47 -4.36
N GLY A 79 15.20 -4.12 -3.29
CA GLY A 79 16.14 -2.99 -3.23
C GLY A 79 15.52 -1.67 -2.76
N GLY A 80 14.28 -1.72 -2.25
CA GLY A 80 13.53 -0.57 -1.77
C GLY A 80 12.78 0.17 -2.88
N VAL A 81 12.09 1.22 -2.47
CA VAL A 81 11.39 2.15 -3.35
C VAL A 81 12.36 3.10 -4.06
N ILE A 82 11.90 3.69 -5.16
CA ILE A 82 12.56 4.82 -5.83
C ILE A 82 11.95 6.15 -5.38
N GLU A 83 12.61 7.29 -5.64
CA GLU A 83 12.16 8.61 -5.16
C GLU A 83 10.79 9.03 -5.69
N THR A 84 10.37 8.47 -6.82
CA THR A 84 9.06 8.70 -7.44
C THR A 84 7.94 7.87 -6.81
N ALA A 85 8.25 6.94 -5.92
CA ALA A 85 7.27 6.09 -5.26
C ALA A 85 6.38 6.86 -4.26
N ASP A 86 5.11 6.50 -4.23
CA ASP A 86 4.18 6.96 -3.19
C ASP A 86 4.11 5.93 -2.07
N ILE A 87 4.82 6.22 -0.99
CA ILE A 87 4.88 5.35 0.18
C ILE A 87 3.62 5.55 1.05
N ASP A 88 3.01 6.73 1.00
CA ASP A 88 1.87 7.09 1.85
C ASP A 88 0.58 6.38 1.39
N HIS A 89 0.50 6.03 0.10
CA HIS A 89 -0.65 5.36 -0.51
C HIS A 89 -0.51 3.83 -0.59
N ILE A 90 0.45 3.23 0.12
CA ILE A 90 0.60 1.77 0.23
C ILE A 90 0.67 1.34 1.69
N ASN A 91 -0.09 0.30 2.05
CA ASN A 91 -0.01 -0.28 3.39
C ASN A 91 1.25 -1.15 3.54
N MET A 92 2.38 -0.53 3.89
CA MET A 92 3.65 -1.22 4.12
C MET A 92 3.60 -2.22 5.29
N ALA A 93 2.64 -2.05 6.20
CA ALA A 93 2.48 -2.92 7.36
C ALA A 93 1.61 -4.15 7.08
N ALA A 94 0.99 -4.29 5.91
CA ALA A 94 0.19 -5.48 5.61
C ALA A 94 1.05 -6.75 5.65
N LEU A 95 0.48 -7.85 6.16
CA LEU A 95 1.11 -9.18 6.11
C LEU A 95 1.09 -9.68 4.66
N LEU A 96 2.13 -10.44 4.31
CA LEU A 96 2.23 -11.07 3.00
C LEU A 96 1.55 -12.44 3.00
N GLU A 97 0.84 -12.73 1.92
CA GLU A 97 0.27 -14.03 1.62
C GLU A 97 0.97 -14.62 0.39
N ASP A 98 1.04 -15.94 0.29
CA ASP A 98 1.62 -16.60 -0.87
C ASP A 98 0.82 -16.28 -2.15
N GLY A 99 1.53 -15.94 -3.23
CA GLY A 99 0.93 -15.51 -4.49
C GLY A 99 0.44 -14.05 -4.49
N MET A 100 0.64 -13.28 -3.41
CA MET A 100 0.24 -11.87 -3.35
C MET A 100 1.05 -11.01 -4.35
N GLN A 101 0.35 -10.07 -4.99
CA GLN A 101 0.97 -9.00 -5.78
C GLN A 101 1.03 -7.71 -4.96
N VAL A 102 2.24 -7.20 -4.75
CA VAL A 102 2.50 -5.90 -4.14
C VAL A 102 2.81 -4.90 -5.26
N ARG A 103 1.96 -3.89 -5.41
CA ARG A 103 2.18 -2.79 -6.35
C ARG A 103 2.52 -1.53 -5.57
N VAL A 104 3.72 -0.98 -5.81
CA VAL A 104 4.11 0.32 -5.29
C VAL A 104 3.63 1.40 -6.26
N PRO A 105 2.69 2.28 -5.84
CA PRO A 105 2.18 3.32 -6.70
C PRO A 105 3.22 4.40 -6.99
N LEU A 106 3.07 5.06 -8.14
CA LEU A 106 3.75 6.31 -8.44
C LEU A 106 3.12 7.42 -7.60
N ARG A 107 3.95 8.34 -7.10
CA ARG A 107 3.48 9.58 -6.49
C ARG A 107 2.85 10.42 -7.58
N ILE A 108 1.53 10.28 -7.71
CA ILE A 108 0.67 11.14 -8.54
C ILE A 108 0.58 12.48 -7.79
N GLY A 109 1.66 13.24 -7.93
CA GLY A 109 1.92 14.47 -7.19
C GLY A 109 3.11 15.22 -7.78
N GLY A 110 3.97 14.56 -8.57
CA GLY A 110 5.01 15.25 -9.35
C GLY A 110 4.50 15.97 -10.61
N ALA A 111 3.27 15.67 -11.06
CA ALA A 111 2.62 16.35 -12.19
C ALA A 111 1.44 17.24 -11.77
N GLU A 112 0.87 17.04 -10.58
CA GLU A 112 -0.21 17.89 -10.05
C GLU A 112 0.23 18.83 -8.92
N GLU A 113 1.27 18.50 -8.13
CA GLU A 113 1.86 19.48 -7.17
C GLU A 113 2.98 20.33 -7.81
N ARG A 114 3.47 19.97 -9.00
CA ARG A 114 4.19 20.94 -9.87
C ARG A 114 3.26 21.91 -10.58
N SER A 115 1.96 21.67 -10.60
CA SER A 115 0.95 22.61 -11.11
C SER A 115 0.46 23.64 -10.08
N LYS A 116 0.99 23.62 -8.84
CA LYS A 116 0.86 24.74 -7.88
C LYS A 116 2.12 25.60 -7.75
N SER A 117 3.13 25.37 -8.58
CA SER A 117 4.32 26.21 -8.69
C SER A 117 4.98 26.11 -10.07
N ALA A 118 4.18 25.98 -11.13
CA ALA A 118 4.58 26.28 -12.50
C ALA A 118 3.73 27.46 -13.00
N GLY A 119 3.80 28.56 -12.24
CA GLY A 119 3.38 29.88 -12.68
C GLY A 119 4.27 30.32 -13.84
N THR A 120 3.93 29.87 -15.05
CA THR A 120 4.47 30.43 -16.30
C THR A 120 3.55 31.51 -16.86
N GLY A 121 2.60 32.00 -16.05
CA GLY A 121 1.87 33.20 -16.37
C GLY A 121 2.76 34.44 -16.42
N LYS A 122 3.97 34.42 -15.84
CA LYS A 122 4.83 35.60 -15.78
C LYS A 122 5.91 35.58 -16.87
N ASN A 123 5.78 36.44 -17.88
CA ASN A 123 6.87 36.69 -18.84
C ASN A 123 8.11 37.26 -18.12
N ALA A 124 9.27 37.26 -18.77
CA ALA A 124 10.53 37.82 -18.23
C ALA A 124 10.41 39.27 -17.72
N GLU A 125 9.37 39.99 -18.15
CA GLU A 125 9.04 41.37 -17.80
C GLU A 125 8.05 41.51 -16.63
N GLY A 126 7.60 40.40 -16.04
CA GLY A 126 6.67 40.43 -14.91
C GLY A 126 5.18 40.50 -15.28
N GLN A 127 4.82 40.31 -16.55
CA GLN A 127 3.44 40.39 -17.04
C GLN A 127 2.71 39.05 -16.89
N ILE A 128 1.44 39.07 -16.48
CA ILE A 128 0.59 37.92 -16.19
C ILE A 128 -0.23 37.52 -17.43
N ASN A 129 -0.10 36.28 -17.88
CA ASN A 129 -0.81 35.73 -19.01
C ASN A 129 -2.27 35.41 -18.64
N LEU A 130 -3.24 36.01 -19.31
CA LEU A 130 -4.66 35.86 -18.98
C LEU A 130 -5.22 34.46 -19.28
N ASN A 131 -4.64 33.76 -20.27
CA ASN A 131 -5.08 32.43 -20.68
C ASN A 131 -4.54 31.34 -19.76
N THR A 132 -3.31 31.49 -19.25
CA THR A 132 -2.64 30.46 -18.46
C THR A 132 -2.55 30.76 -16.97
N ALA A 133 -2.76 32.02 -16.55
CA ALA A 133 -2.65 32.39 -15.14
C ALA A 133 -3.66 31.66 -14.26
N THR A 134 -3.19 31.34 -13.07
CA THR A 134 -4.00 30.82 -11.97
C THR A 134 -4.79 31.94 -11.30
N GLU A 135 -5.83 31.58 -10.55
CA GLU A 135 -6.66 32.56 -9.84
C GLU A 135 -5.83 33.46 -8.92
N LYS A 136 -4.83 32.87 -8.24
CA LYS A 136 -3.94 33.59 -7.32
C LYS A 136 -3.02 34.58 -8.06
N GLU A 137 -2.52 34.21 -9.24
CA GLU A 137 -1.69 35.10 -10.06
C GLU A 137 -2.51 36.25 -10.61
N LEU A 138 -3.74 36.00 -11.07
CA LEU A 138 -4.65 37.07 -11.51
C LEU A 138 -4.93 38.08 -10.39
N GLN A 139 -4.94 37.65 -9.12
CA GLN A 139 -5.11 38.54 -7.96
C GLN A 139 -3.90 39.43 -7.67
N GLU A 140 -2.71 39.15 -8.25
CA GLU A 140 -1.56 40.05 -8.16
C GLU A 140 -1.76 41.33 -8.98
N LEU A 141 -2.74 41.32 -9.91
CA LEU A 141 -3.03 42.46 -10.77
C LEU A 141 -3.77 43.58 -10.02
N PRO A 142 -3.43 44.86 -10.30
CA PRO A 142 -4.03 46.00 -9.60
C PRO A 142 -5.55 46.08 -9.85
N GLY A 143 -6.34 45.91 -8.78
CA GLY A 143 -7.80 46.00 -8.85
C GLY A 143 -8.51 44.70 -9.25
N ILE A 144 -7.78 43.57 -9.29
CA ILE A 144 -8.33 42.22 -9.43
C ILE A 144 -8.27 41.53 -8.06
N GLY A 145 -9.44 41.27 -7.48
CA GLY A 145 -9.58 40.46 -6.27
C GLY A 145 -10.19 39.10 -6.57
N PRO A 146 -10.44 38.24 -5.56
CA PRO A 146 -10.95 36.88 -5.73
C PRO A 146 -12.21 36.79 -6.62
N ALA A 147 -13.17 37.70 -6.41
CA ALA A 147 -14.39 37.73 -7.19
C ALA A 147 -14.18 38.15 -8.66
N MET A 148 -13.07 38.80 -8.99
CA MET A 148 -12.75 39.21 -10.35
C MET A 148 -11.87 38.18 -11.06
N SER A 149 -10.88 37.62 -10.36
CA SER A 149 -10.08 36.51 -10.90
C SER A 149 -10.95 35.31 -11.26
N ALA A 150 -11.93 34.97 -10.42
CA ALA A 150 -12.90 33.92 -10.73
C ALA A 150 -13.68 34.20 -12.03
N ARG A 151 -14.11 35.45 -12.27
CA ARG A 151 -14.84 35.82 -13.50
C ARG A 151 -13.97 35.79 -14.75
N ILE A 152 -12.68 36.08 -14.63
CA ILE A 152 -11.74 35.97 -15.76
C ILE A 152 -11.58 34.50 -16.15
N ILE A 153 -11.49 33.60 -15.16
CA ILE A 153 -11.41 32.15 -15.38
C ILE A 153 -12.72 31.62 -15.99
N GLU A 154 -13.87 32.00 -15.42
CA GLU A 154 -15.19 31.65 -15.94
C GLU A 154 -15.35 32.12 -17.39
N TYR A 155 -14.90 33.34 -17.71
CA TYR A 155 -14.97 33.88 -19.05
C TYR A 155 -14.18 33.02 -20.06
N ARG A 156 -12.93 32.65 -19.76
CA ARG A 156 -12.12 31.82 -20.68
C ARG A 156 -12.66 30.39 -20.81
N GLU A 157 -13.32 29.87 -19.78
CA GLU A 157 -13.95 28.54 -19.82
C GLU A 157 -15.22 28.54 -20.69
N GLU A 158 -16.00 29.62 -20.65
CA GLU A 158 -17.24 29.74 -21.41
C GLU A 158 -17.03 30.21 -22.86
N HIS A 159 -16.10 31.14 -23.08
CA HIS A 159 -15.91 31.85 -24.35
C HIS A 159 -14.62 31.43 -25.08
N GLY A 160 -13.77 30.63 -24.44
CA GLY A 160 -12.45 30.25 -24.93
C GLY A 160 -11.36 31.28 -24.62
N ASP A 161 -10.13 30.98 -25.07
CA ASP A 161 -8.95 31.82 -24.79
C ASP A 161 -9.10 33.24 -25.36
N PHE A 162 -8.59 34.22 -24.60
CA PHE A 162 -8.49 35.61 -25.02
C PHE A 162 -7.57 35.73 -26.24
N GLN A 163 -8.08 36.32 -27.33
CA GLN A 163 -7.34 36.49 -28.58
C GLN A 163 -6.61 37.84 -28.61
N ASN A 164 -7.15 38.83 -27.90
CA ASN A 164 -6.55 40.15 -27.71
C ASN A 164 -6.54 40.51 -26.23
N ILE A 165 -5.55 41.31 -25.82
CA ILE A 165 -5.50 41.85 -24.45
C ILE A 165 -6.77 42.66 -24.12
N GLU A 166 -7.38 43.31 -25.11
CA GLU A 166 -8.62 44.09 -24.93
C GLU A 166 -9.87 43.24 -24.65
N ASP A 167 -9.86 41.95 -24.99
CA ASP A 167 -10.99 41.05 -24.79
C ASP A 167 -11.31 40.88 -23.30
N VAL A 168 -10.35 41.16 -22.42
CA VAL A 168 -10.56 41.22 -20.96
C VAL A 168 -11.65 42.23 -20.55
N LYS A 169 -11.96 43.24 -21.39
CA LYS A 169 -13.05 44.20 -21.17
C LYS A 169 -14.44 43.56 -21.29
N GLN A 170 -14.55 42.39 -21.93
CA GLN A 170 -15.79 41.63 -22.04
C GLN A 170 -16.15 40.96 -20.71
N VAL A 171 -15.16 40.80 -19.82
CA VAL A 171 -15.37 40.28 -18.46
C VAL A 171 -16.14 41.29 -17.62
N ARG A 172 -17.26 40.84 -17.04
CA ARG A 172 -18.15 41.66 -16.22
C ARG A 172 -17.39 42.32 -15.05
N GLY A 173 -17.31 43.65 -15.10
CA GLY A 173 -16.70 44.48 -14.07
C GLY A 173 -15.25 44.92 -14.35
N ILE A 174 -14.73 44.61 -15.53
CA ILE A 174 -13.51 45.17 -16.11
C ILE A 174 -13.90 46.18 -17.20
N GLY A 175 -14.01 47.45 -16.81
CA GLY A 175 -14.21 48.56 -17.77
C GLY A 175 -12.90 49.22 -18.17
N ASN A 176 -12.98 50.22 -19.07
CA ASN A 176 -11.82 50.97 -19.57
C ASN A 176 -10.90 51.47 -18.43
N ALA A 177 -11.46 52.00 -17.34
CA ALA A 177 -10.69 52.52 -16.21
C ALA A 177 -9.82 51.47 -15.49
N LYS A 178 -10.24 50.21 -15.49
CA LYS A 178 -9.45 49.10 -14.93
C LYS A 178 -8.49 48.55 -15.98
N PHE A 179 -8.94 48.40 -17.21
CA PHE A 179 -8.11 47.96 -18.32
C PHE A 179 -6.83 48.81 -18.48
N GLU A 180 -6.95 50.15 -18.41
CA GLU A 180 -5.80 51.05 -18.51
C GLU A 180 -4.71 50.79 -17.45
N LYS A 181 -5.09 50.27 -16.28
CA LYS A 181 -4.15 49.91 -15.20
C LYS A 181 -3.57 48.51 -15.35
N LEU A 182 -4.22 47.67 -16.16
CA LEU A 182 -3.90 46.26 -16.34
C LEU A 182 -3.07 46.02 -17.60
N LYS A 183 -3.29 46.78 -18.67
CA LYS A 183 -2.73 46.55 -20.01
C LYS A 183 -1.21 46.34 -20.04
N ASP A 184 -0.47 47.04 -19.18
CA ASP A 184 1.00 46.95 -19.12
C ASP A 184 1.50 45.76 -18.28
N LYS A 185 0.60 45.10 -17.53
CA LYS A 185 0.87 44.00 -16.60
C LYS A 185 0.29 42.67 -17.06
N VAL A 186 -0.39 42.63 -18.21
CA VAL A 186 -1.03 41.42 -18.71
C VAL A 186 -0.53 41.07 -20.11
N THR A 187 -0.59 39.79 -20.43
CA THR A 187 -0.26 39.23 -21.74
C THR A 187 -1.26 38.11 -22.07
N ILE A 188 -1.19 37.51 -23.26
CA ILE A 188 -2.07 36.40 -23.68
C ILE A 188 -1.24 35.21 -24.14
#